data_AF-A0A839QR95-F1
#
_entry.id   AF-A0A839QR95-F1
#
_cell.length_a   1.000
_cell.length_b   1.000
_cell.length_c   1.000
_cell.angle_alpha   90.00
_cell.angle_beta   90.00
_cell.angle_gamma   90.00
#
_symmetry.space_group_name_H-M   'P 1'
#
loop_
_entity.id
_entity.type
_entity.pdbx_description
1 polymer ?
#
loop_
_entity_poly.entity_id
_entity_poly.type
_entity_poly.pdbx_seq_one_letter_code
_entity_poly.pdbx_strand_id
1 'polypeptide(L)'
;MPVKNSLTLGVLGTSRKSDEHRVPIHPAHFERIDGEHRDRIMVESGYGLPFGMDDDQMAPLVGKIGTRAEIIAASDILLLPKPQAADLEEMRDGQVLWGWPHCVQDKRVTQLAIDKKLTLIAFEAMNHWGSDGSFGLHVFHKNNELAGYASVIHALALCGSTGDYGRRLSAVVIGFGATARGAVTALRAHGIHDVRVLTSRAVAAVASPIHAVDMVQFDHDGGGDLSEVITEDGRVPLAPFLAENDIVVNCTLQDPNAPLMYLRTADLTAFTPGSIIVDVSCDEGMGFDWALPTSFAEPMFTVGENINYYAVDHSPSYLWNSASWEISEALLPFIDTVVAGPDAWAGNETIQRAIEIQDGVIRNTAILDFQHRDARYPHLVAGARQDA
;
A
#
# COMPACT_ATOMS: atom_id res chain seq x y z
N MET A 1 6.63 -17.10 36.79
CA MET A 1 6.58 -17.62 35.40
C MET A 1 7.78 -16.99 34.68
N PRO A 2 8.56 -17.73 33.88
CA PRO A 2 9.82 -17.22 33.37
C PRO A 2 9.55 -16.01 32.48
N VAL A 3 10.40 -15.00 32.58
CA VAL A 3 10.38 -13.78 31.75
C VAL A 3 10.34 -14.23 30.30
N LYS A 4 9.19 -14.06 29.62
CA LYS A 4 9.12 -14.18 28.16
C LYS A 4 10.13 -13.16 27.62
N ASN A 5 11.12 -13.61 26.86
CA ASN A 5 12.05 -12.74 26.14
C ASN A 5 11.24 -11.91 25.13
N SER A 6 10.66 -10.79 25.56
CA SER A 6 10.01 -9.85 24.67
C SER A 6 11.06 -8.95 24.04
N LEU A 7 11.10 -8.95 22.71
CA LEU A 7 11.91 -8.07 21.88
C LEU A 7 11.53 -6.60 22.16
N THR A 8 12.50 -5.70 21.98
CA THR A 8 12.32 -4.25 22.05
C THR A 8 11.80 -3.70 20.72
N LEU A 9 10.88 -2.73 20.79
CA LEU A 9 10.22 -2.17 19.61
C LEU A 9 10.60 -0.69 19.43
N GLY A 10 11.29 -0.38 18.34
CA GLY A 10 11.57 0.97 17.90
C GLY A 10 10.49 1.46 16.94
N VAL A 11 9.79 2.54 17.30
CA VAL A 11 8.71 3.12 16.50
C VAL A 11 9.22 4.41 15.87
N LEU A 12 9.38 4.39 14.55
CA LEU A 12 9.96 5.50 13.81
C LEU A 12 8.84 6.38 13.25
N GLY A 13 8.92 7.70 13.50
CA GLY A 13 7.98 8.70 12.98
C GLY A 13 8.46 9.35 11.69
N THR A 14 9.77 9.27 11.41
CA THR A 14 10.40 9.76 10.18
C THR A 14 10.72 8.60 9.23
N SER A 15 10.58 8.85 7.93
CA SER A 15 10.97 7.94 6.85
C SER A 15 11.95 8.64 5.91
N ARG A 16 12.75 7.87 5.17
CA ARG A 16 13.49 8.39 4.02
C ARG A 16 12.62 8.53 2.77
N LYS A 17 11.36 8.11 2.82
CA LYS A 17 10.34 8.45 1.83
C LYS A 17 9.93 9.93 2.00
N SER A 18 10.11 10.72 0.96
CA SER A 18 9.65 12.11 0.92
C SER A 18 8.13 12.19 1.13
N ASP A 19 7.68 13.19 1.90
CA ASP A 19 6.27 13.47 2.18
C ASP A 19 5.52 12.31 2.85
N GLU A 20 6.24 11.39 3.49
CA GLU A 20 5.65 10.40 4.39
C GLU A 20 5.41 11.04 5.77
N HIS A 21 4.16 11.38 6.04
CA HIS A 21 3.72 12.01 7.27
C HIS A 21 2.98 11.05 8.20
N ARG A 22 2.71 9.82 7.75
CA ARG A 22 2.01 8.83 8.57
C ARG A 22 2.97 8.23 9.59
N VAL A 23 2.43 7.94 10.75
CA VAL A 23 3.14 7.22 11.80
C VAL A 23 2.45 5.88 12.08
N PRO A 24 3.20 4.84 12.45
CA PRO A 24 2.64 3.49 12.62
C PRO A 24 1.76 3.36 13.87
N ILE A 25 2.07 4.10 14.94
CA ILE A 25 1.26 4.14 16.16
C ILE A 25 0.84 5.59 16.41
N HIS A 26 -0.42 5.91 16.17
CA HIS A 26 -0.95 7.23 16.51
C HIS A 26 -0.66 7.57 17.99
N PRO A 27 -0.16 8.77 18.34
CA PRO A 27 0.26 9.10 19.71
C PRO A 27 -0.80 8.84 20.79
N ALA A 28 -2.07 9.15 20.50
CA ALA A 28 -3.19 8.87 21.41
C ALA A 28 -3.47 7.38 21.66
N HIS A 29 -2.81 6.47 20.93
CA HIS A 29 -3.01 5.02 21.07
C HIS A 29 -1.97 4.34 21.94
N PHE A 30 -0.88 5.03 22.31
CA PHE A 30 0.14 4.38 23.15
C PHE A 30 -0.44 3.90 24.47
N GLU A 31 -1.33 4.65 25.14
CA GLU A 31 -1.99 4.21 26.39
C GLU A 31 -2.79 2.91 26.27
N ARG A 32 -3.17 2.50 25.06
CA ARG A 32 -3.92 1.26 24.81
C ARG A 32 -3.01 0.03 24.73
N ILE A 33 -1.71 0.23 24.64
CA ILE A 33 -0.71 -0.84 24.66
C ILE A 33 -0.45 -1.23 26.11
N ASP A 34 -0.33 -2.53 26.38
CA ASP A 34 -0.04 -3.03 27.73
C ASP A 34 1.22 -2.37 28.32
N GLY A 35 1.19 -2.06 29.61
CA GLY A 35 2.27 -1.37 30.31
C GLY A 35 3.63 -2.08 30.16
N GLU A 36 3.66 -3.41 30.25
CA GLU A 36 4.91 -4.17 30.13
C GLU A 36 5.52 -4.07 28.72
N HIS A 37 4.69 -3.90 27.70
CA HIS A 37 5.16 -3.66 26.33
C HIS A 37 5.57 -2.20 26.13
N ARG A 38 4.81 -1.24 26.68
CA ARG A 38 5.14 0.20 26.57
C ARG A 38 6.52 0.51 27.11
N ASP A 39 6.91 -0.11 28.22
CA ASP A 39 8.24 0.04 28.82
C ASP A 39 9.39 -0.42 27.90
N ARG A 40 9.10 -1.21 26.85
CA ARG A 40 10.06 -1.69 25.85
C ARG A 40 9.93 -0.99 24.50
N ILE A 41 9.03 -0.02 24.40
CA ILE A 41 8.85 0.80 23.21
C ILE A 41 9.78 2.02 23.27
N MET A 42 10.47 2.25 22.16
CA MET A 42 11.31 3.42 21.95
C MET A 42 10.72 4.25 20.80
N VAL A 43 10.59 5.57 20.96
CA VAL A 43 10.03 6.47 19.93
C VAL A 43 10.96 7.64 19.65
N GLU A 44 10.88 8.18 18.43
CA GLU A 44 11.70 9.31 18.01
C GLU A 44 11.36 10.59 18.81
N SER A 45 12.36 11.38 19.15
CA SER A 45 12.15 12.75 19.65
C SER A 45 11.31 13.55 18.66
N GLY A 46 10.25 14.18 19.16
CA GLY A 46 9.27 14.91 18.37
C GLY A 46 8.20 14.06 17.69
N TYR A 47 8.13 12.75 17.93
CA TYR A 47 7.18 11.82 17.29
C TYR A 47 5.72 12.30 17.38
N GLY A 48 5.32 12.83 18.53
CA GLY A 48 3.95 13.28 18.78
C GLY A 48 3.63 14.68 18.25
N LEU A 49 4.63 15.49 17.87
CA LEU A 49 4.46 16.92 17.59
C LEU A 49 3.44 17.21 16.47
N PRO A 50 3.42 16.48 15.34
CA PRO A 50 2.39 16.69 14.30
C PRO A 50 0.97 16.50 14.84
N PHE A 51 0.80 15.68 15.87
CA PHE A 51 -0.48 15.34 16.49
C PHE A 51 -0.79 16.19 17.74
N GLY A 52 0.02 17.21 18.03
CA GLY A 52 -0.17 18.10 19.17
C GLY A 52 0.22 17.48 20.52
N MET A 53 1.13 16.50 20.53
CA MET A 53 1.67 15.88 21.75
C MET A 53 3.19 16.05 21.79
N ASP A 54 3.72 16.80 22.75
CA ASP A 54 5.16 16.98 22.90
C ASP A 54 5.85 15.79 23.57
N ASP A 55 7.19 15.82 23.63
CA ASP A 55 7.99 14.73 24.20
C ASP A 55 7.75 14.55 25.71
N ASP A 56 7.40 15.61 26.45
CA ASP A 56 7.09 15.51 27.88
C ASP A 56 5.77 14.78 28.11
N GLN A 57 4.79 14.98 27.23
CA GLN A 57 3.52 14.25 27.22
C GLN A 57 3.68 12.81 26.71
N MET A 58 4.60 12.56 25.77
CA MET A 58 4.89 11.22 25.25
C MET A 58 5.70 10.36 26.23
N ALA A 59 6.62 10.96 27.00
CA ALA A 59 7.55 10.26 27.87
C ALA A 59 6.90 9.24 28.84
N PRO A 60 5.77 9.52 29.52
CA PRO A 60 5.12 8.54 30.39
C PRO A 60 4.40 7.40 29.62
N LEU A 61 4.30 7.49 28.30
CA LEU A 61 3.57 6.53 27.46
C LEU A 61 4.46 5.45 26.86
N VAL A 62 5.79 5.60 26.94
CA VAL A 62 6.79 4.77 26.27
C VAL A 62 8.02 4.59 27.15
N GLY A 63 8.80 3.54 26.91
CA GLY A 63 9.99 3.24 27.69
C GLY A 63 11.15 4.21 27.46
N LYS A 64 11.28 4.74 26.24
CA LYS A 64 12.33 5.71 25.91
C LYS A 64 11.96 6.61 24.72
N ILE A 65 12.32 7.87 24.83
CA ILE A 65 12.39 8.80 23.69
C ILE A 65 13.87 8.97 23.32
N GLY A 66 14.18 8.99 22.03
CA GLY A 66 15.55 9.20 21.57
C GLY A 66 15.65 9.61 20.11
N THR A 67 16.86 9.85 19.66
CA THR A 67 17.12 10.09 18.24
C THR A 67 16.86 8.82 17.42
N ARG A 68 16.56 8.99 16.12
CA ARG A 68 16.44 7.87 15.17
C ARG A 68 17.60 6.88 15.28
N ALA A 69 18.84 7.39 15.28
CA ALA A 69 20.04 6.57 15.34
C ALA A 69 20.12 5.76 16.64
N GLU A 70 19.73 6.33 17.79
CA GLU A 70 19.71 5.61 19.07
C GLU A 70 18.66 4.51 19.09
N ILE A 71 17.49 4.74 18.50
CA ILE A 71 16.42 3.74 18.39
C ILE A 71 16.86 2.60 17.48
N ILE A 72 17.34 2.94 16.28
CA ILE A 72 17.88 1.96 15.34
C ILE A 72 19.04 1.18 15.95
N ALA A 73 19.85 1.77 16.84
CA ALA A 73 20.97 1.11 17.51
C ALA A 73 20.58 0.25 18.73
N ALA A 74 19.40 0.46 19.32
CA ALA A 74 18.97 -0.24 20.54
C ALA A 74 17.82 -1.22 20.36
N SER A 75 16.96 -1.05 19.35
CA SER A 75 15.74 -1.86 19.17
C SER A 75 15.98 -3.16 18.43
N ASP A 76 15.27 -4.23 18.74
CA ASP A 76 15.30 -5.51 18.00
C ASP A 76 14.43 -5.45 16.74
N ILE A 77 13.26 -4.81 16.86
CA ILE A 77 12.28 -4.60 15.80
C ILE A 77 12.15 -3.11 15.52
N LEU A 78 12.13 -2.74 14.24
CA LEU A 78 11.81 -1.40 13.78
C LEU A 78 10.44 -1.40 13.09
N LEU A 79 9.53 -0.60 13.62
CA LEU A 79 8.20 -0.36 13.09
C LEU A 79 8.22 0.94 12.30
N LEU A 80 8.05 0.83 10.97
CA LEU A 80 8.16 1.95 10.03
C LEU A 80 7.19 1.72 8.86
N PRO A 81 6.13 2.55 8.65
CA PRO A 81 5.10 2.28 7.65
C PRO A 81 5.64 2.12 6.23
N LYS A 82 6.37 3.11 5.71
CA LYS A 82 6.87 3.09 4.33
C LYS A 82 8.41 3.19 4.33
N PRO A 83 9.11 2.07 4.58
CA PRO A 83 10.56 2.04 4.52
C PRO A 83 11.05 2.25 3.09
N GLN A 84 12.25 2.80 2.95
CA GLN A 84 13.02 2.88 1.71
C GLN A 84 14.35 2.12 1.88
N ALA A 85 15.05 1.86 0.77
CA ALA A 85 16.38 1.28 0.82
C ALA A 85 17.34 2.04 1.75
N ALA A 86 17.27 3.38 1.78
CA ALA A 86 18.06 4.20 2.67
C ALA A 86 17.73 3.99 4.16
N ASP A 87 16.47 3.63 4.50
CA ASP A 87 16.12 3.24 5.87
C ASP A 87 16.75 1.89 6.23
N LEU A 88 16.71 0.92 5.30
CA LEU A 88 17.32 -0.39 5.50
C LEU A 88 18.84 -0.32 5.62
N GLU A 89 19.49 0.63 4.94
CA GLU A 89 20.93 0.88 5.08
C GLU A 89 21.33 1.27 6.51
N GLU A 90 20.47 2.02 7.22
CA GLU A 90 20.69 2.43 8.62
C GLU A 90 20.54 1.27 9.62
N MET A 91 19.78 0.23 9.27
CA MET A 91 19.53 -0.91 10.17
C MET A 91 20.82 -1.66 10.57
N ARG A 92 20.77 -2.44 11.65
CA ARG A 92 21.82 -3.39 12.01
C ARG A 92 21.54 -4.73 11.34
N ASP A 93 22.60 -5.51 11.14
CA ASP A 93 22.45 -6.88 10.65
C ASP A 93 21.58 -7.71 11.61
N GLY A 94 20.69 -8.53 11.05
CA GLY A 94 19.77 -9.38 11.82
C GLY A 94 18.56 -8.68 12.43
N GLN A 95 18.36 -7.37 12.21
CA GLN A 95 17.17 -6.68 12.72
C GLN A 95 15.88 -7.06 11.99
N VAL A 96 14.76 -6.83 12.68
CA VAL A 96 13.41 -7.01 12.12
C VAL A 96 12.86 -5.67 11.65
N LEU A 97 12.28 -5.63 10.46
CA LEU A 97 11.45 -4.53 9.96
C LEU A 97 9.99 -4.97 9.93
N TRP A 98 9.09 -4.10 10.40
CA TRP A 98 7.65 -4.29 10.33
C TRP A 98 7.03 -3.05 9.64
N GLY A 99 6.57 -3.20 8.40
CA GLY A 99 6.21 -2.08 7.51
C GLY A 99 5.78 -2.53 6.11
N TRP A 100 5.67 -1.60 5.15
CA TRP A 100 5.43 -1.86 3.71
C TRP A 100 6.73 -1.86 2.88
N PRO A 101 7.56 -2.92 2.92
CA PRO A 101 8.82 -2.95 2.18
C PRO A 101 8.65 -3.12 0.66
N HIS A 102 7.53 -3.70 0.19
CA HIS A 102 7.27 -4.02 -1.21
C HIS A 102 8.41 -4.80 -1.87
N CYS A 103 8.85 -5.88 -1.21
CA CYS A 103 10.05 -6.59 -1.64
C CYS A 103 9.89 -7.14 -3.06
N VAL A 104 8.71 -7.60 -3.48
CA VAL A 104 8.52 -8.17 -4.82
C VAL A 104 9.01 -7.20 -5.90
N GLN A 105 8.55 -5.95 -5.89
CA GLN A 105 8.92 -4.94 -6.88
C GLN A 105 10.27 -4.24 -6.57
N ASP A 106 10.66 -4.09 -5.30
CA ASP A 106 11.88 -3.37 -4.92
C ASP A 106 13.11 -4.30 -4.76
N LYS A 107 13.91 -4.37 -5.83
CA LYS A 107 15.14 -5.16 -5.88
C LYS A 107 16.20 -4.70 -4.89
N ARG A 108 16.28 -3.41 -4.57
CA ARG A 108 17.32 -2.85 -3.69
C ARG A 108 16.98 -3.15 -2.23
N VAL A 109 15.72 -2.93 -1.83
CA VAL A 109 15.21 -3.34 -0.50
C VAL A 109 15.41 -4.83 -0.29
N THR A 110 15.05 -5.65 -1.29
CA THR A 110 15.25 -7.10 -1.24
C THR A 110 16.72 -7.47 -1.05
N GLN A 111 17.63 -6.86 -1.82
CA GLN A 111 19.05 -7.16 -1.73
C GLN A 111 19.64 -6.78 -0.36
N LEU A 112 19.30 -5.60 0.16
CA LEU A 112 19.72 -5.17 1.50
C LEU A 112 19.22 -6.12 2.60
N ALA A 113 17.99 -6.60 2.48
CA ALA A 113 17.42 -7.54 3.44
C ALA A 113 18.16 -8.89 3.44
N ILE A 114 18.56 -9.38 2.26
CA ILE A 114 19.38 -10.59 2.12
C ILE A 114 20.76 -10.36 2.75
N ASP A 115 21.47 -9.32 2.31
CA ASP A 115 22.88 -9.08 2.67
C ASP A 115 23.06 -8.83 4.16
N LYS A 116 22.13 -8.08 4.77
CA LYS A 116 22.13 -7.75 6.20
C LYS A 116 21.39 -8.78 7.06
N LYS A 117 20.94 -9.89 6.45
CA LYS A 117 20.18 -10.96 7.14
C LYS A 117 18.97 -10.44 7.92
N LEU A 118 18.25 -9.49 7.35
CA LEU A 118 17.08 -8.90 8.00
C LEU A 118 15.91 -9.90 7.99
N THR A 119 14.97 -9.67 8.90
CA THR A 119 13.63 -10.26 8.84
C THR A 119 12.62 -9.17 8.51
N LEU A 120 11.82 -9.33 7.45
CA LEU A 120 10.83 -8.35 7.02
C LEU A 120 9.42 -8.93 7.20
N ILE A 121 8.66 -8.35 8.12
CA ILE A 121 7.23 -8.61 8.32
C ILE A 121 6.47 -7.54 7.52
N ALA A 122 5.91 -7.94 6.38
CA ALA A 122 5.37 -7.03 5.38
C ALA A 122 3.88 -6.76 5.58
N PHE A 123 3.50 -5.49 5.75
CA PHE A 123 2.12 -5.04 5.96
C PHE A 123 1.21 -5.39 4.78
N GLU A 124 1.73 -5.36 3.54
CA GLU A 124 1.02 -5.75 2.31
C GLU A 124 0.66 -7.24 2.27
N ALA A 125 1.33 -8.06 3.08
CA ALA A 125 1.07 -9.49 3.20
C ALA A 125 0.25 -9.83 4.47
N MET A 126 -0.12 -8.83 5.29
CA MET A 126 -0.93 -9.03 6.49
C MET A 126 -2.43 -9.11 6.15
N ASN A 127 -2.96 -10.32 6.27
CA ASN A 127 -4.36 -10.63 5.98
C ASN A 127 -5.02 -11.40 7.12
N HIS A 128 -6.32 -11.19 7.31
CA HIS A 128 -7.17 -12.07 8.11
C HIS A 128 -7.56 -13.28 7.26
N TRP A 129 -7.47 -14.47 7.86
CA TRP A 129 -7.69 -15.74 7.19
C TRP A 129 -8.92 -16.45 7.77
N GLY A 130 -9.70 -17.09 6.88
CA GLY A 130 -10.77 -17.99 7.28
C GLY A 130 -10.23 -19.26 7.92
N SER A 131 -11.06 -19.97 8.69
CA SER A 131 -10.66 -21.25 9.31
C SER A 131 -10.34 -22.36 8.31
N ASP A 132 -10.76 -22.20 7.05
CA ASP A 132 -10.44 -23.04 5.90
C ASP A 132 -9.17 -22.59 5.16
N GLY A 133 -8.47 -21.56 5.65
CA GLY A 133 -7.29 -20.97 5.04
C GLY A 133 -7.60 -19.99 3.90
N SER A 134 -8.88 -19.70 3.62
CA SER A 134 -9.27 -18.75 2.59
C SER A 134 -8.91 -17.31 2.98
N PHE A 135 -8.63 -16.48 1.99
CA PHE A 135 -8.42 -15.05 2.20
C PHE A 135 -9.71 -14.40 2.73
N GLY A 136 -9.60 -13.70 3.86
CA GLY A 136 -10.69 -12.90 4.41
C GLY A 136 -10.58 -11.43 4.01
N LEU A 137 -9.96 -10.62 4.88
CA LEU A 137 -9.84 -9.17 4.73
C LEU A 137 -8.40 -8.74 4.99
N HIS A 138 -7.89 -7.83 4.17
CA HIS A 138 -6.58 -7.23 4.41
C HIS A 138 -6.58 -6.46 5.74
N VAL A 139 -5.54 -6.64 6.57
CA VAL A 139 -5.48 -6.01 7.90
C VAL A 139 -5.60 -4.48 7.77
N PHE A 140 -4.86 -3.90 6.83
CA PHE A 140 -4.89 -2.46 6.53
C PHE A 140 -5.98 -2.03 5.53
N HIS A 141 -7.11 -2.74 5.44
CA HIS A 141 -8.19 -2.40 4.50
C HIS A 141 -8.68 -0.94 4.62
N LYS A 142 -8.65 -0.34 5.81
CA LYS A 142 -9.01 1.07 6.02
C LYS A 142 -7.98 2.04 5.45
N ASN A 143 -6.69 1.75 5.56
CA ASN A 143 -5.67 2.51 4.84
C ASN A 143 -5.83 2.36 3.32
N ASN A 144 -6.20 1.17 2.83
CA ASN A 144 -6.44 0.95 1.40
C ASN A 144 -7.68 1.73 0.90
N GLU A 145 -8.76 1.79 1.69
CA GLU A 145 -9.88 2.72 1.44
C GLU A 145 -9.39 4.18 1.40
N LEU A 146 -8.57 4.60 2.37
CA LEU A 146 -8.00 5.94 2.37
C LEU A 146 -7.11 6.22 1.15
N ALA A 147 -6.42 5.24 0.59
CA ALA A 147 -5.62 5.42 -0.62
C ALA A 147 -6.49 5.84 -1.80
N GLY A 148 -7.59 5.12 -2.06
CA GLY A 148 -8.55 5.48 -3.11
C GLY A 148 -9.21 6.83 -2.85
N TYR A 149 -9.59 7.09 -1.60
CA TYR A 149 -10.22 8.35 -1.21
C TYR A 149 -9.27 9.54 -1.41
N ALA A 150 -8.06 9.45 -0.85
CA ALA A 150 -7.04 10.49 -0.90
C ALA A 150 -6.58 10.80 -2.34
N SER A 151 -6.39 9.77 -3.16
CA SER A 151 -6.00 9.95 -4.56
C SER A 151 -7.05 10.72 -5.36
N VAL A 152 -8.33 10.38 -5.19
CA VAL A 152 -9.43 11.09 -5.89
C VAL A 152 -9.51 12.55 -5.45
N ILE A 153 -9.52 12.83 -4.14
CA ILE A 153 -9.64 14.22 -3.67
C ILE A 153 -8.44 15.07 -4.11
N HIS A 154 -7.23 14.50 -4.07
CA HIS A 154 -6.03 15.22 -4.45
C HIS A 154 -6.02 15.48 -5.97
N ALA A 155 -6.36 14.49 -6.79
CA ALA A 155 -6.46 14.65 -8.24
C ALA A 155 -7.50 15.71 -8.64
N LEU A 156 -8.70 15.68 -8.03
CA LEU A 156 -9.74 16.68 -8.29
C LEU A 156 -9.27 18.09 -7.91
N ALA A 157 -8.61 18.24 -6.77
CA ALA A 157 -8.08 19.53 -6.31
C ALA A 157 -7.01 20.08 -7.27
N LEU A 158 -6.11 19.23 -7.77
CA LEU A 158 -5.08 19.61 -8.76
C LEU A 158 -5.69 20.11 -10.07
N CYS A 159 -6.80 19.50 -10.51
CA CYS A 159 -7.53 19.90 -11.71
C CYS A 159 -8.57 21.01 -11.47
N GLY A 160 -8.69 21.53 -10.24
CA GLY A 160 -9.72 22.53 -9.89
C GLY A 160 -11.15 22.06 -10.16
N SER A 161 -11.41 20.75 -10.01
CA SER A 161 -12.64 20.10 -10.46
C SER A 161 -13.49 19.59 -9.30
N THR A 162 -14.80 19.54 -9.51
CA THR A 162 -15.81 18.99 -8.59
C THR A 162 -17.03 18.56 -9.40
N GLY A 163 -17.90 17.71 -8.85
CA GLY A 163 -19.15 17.29 -9.47
C GLY A 163 -20.35 18.20 -9.18
N ASP A 164 -20.30 19.01 -8.11
CA ASP A 164 -21.42 19.88 -7.70
C ASP A 164 -21.46 21.23 -8.44
N TYR A 165 -20.32 21.69 -8.92
CA TYR A 165 -20.17 22.99 -9.59
C TYR A 165 -19.49 22.81 -10.94
N GLY A 166 -20.05 23.46 -11.97
CA GLY A 166 -19.60 23.30 -13.36
C GLY A 166 -20.43 22.29 -14.13
N ARG A 167 -19.83 21.65 -15.15
CA ARG A 167 -20.49 20.55 -15.89
C ARG A 167 -20.56 19.31 -15.01
N ARG A 168 -21.55 18.44 -15.25
CA ARG A 168 -21.58 17.12 -14.61
C ARG A 168 -20.39 16.29 -15.08
N LEU A 169 -19.85 15.50 -14.16
CA LEU A 169 -18.76 14.56 -14.42
C LEU A 169 -19.27 13.13 -14.23
N SER A 170 -18.76 12.22 -15.06
CA SER A 170 -18.91 10.76 -14.90
C SER A 170 -17.59 10.11 -14.53
N ALA A 171 -17.64 8.97 -13.84
CA ALA A 171 -16.46 8.23 -13.46
C ALA A 171 -16.61 6.72 -13.66
N VAL A 172 -15.49 6.08 -13.95
CA VAL A 172 -15.35 4.63 -13.94
C VAL A 172 -14.20 4.23 -13.02
N VAL A 173 -14.44 3.26 -12.15
CA VAL A 173 -13.44 2.72 -11.21
C VAL A 173 -13.12 1.29 -11.59
N ILE A 174 -11.85 0.99 -11.85
CA ILE A 174 -11.37 -0.35 -12.21
C ILE A 174 -10.95 -1.09 -10.95
N GLY A 175 -11.67 -2.15 -10.61
CA GLY A 175 -11.44 -2.97 -9.43
C GLY A 175 -12.53 -2.80 -8.37
N PHE A 176 -12.67 -3.82 -7.51
CA PHE A 176 -13.74 -3.92 -6.53
C PHE A 176 -13.23 -3.93 -5.05
N GLY A 177 -11.95 -3.63 -4.84
CA GLY A 177 -11.34 -3.70 -3.50
C GLY A 177 -11.71 -2.57 -2.54
N ALA A 178 -11.08 -2.59 -1.37
CA ALA A 178 -11.10 -1.50 -0.39
C ALA A 178 -10.74 -0.14 -1.03
N THR A 179 -9.72 -0.12 -1.89
CA THR A 179 -9.31 1.07 -2.65
C THR A 179 -10.44 1.63 -3.53
N ALA A 180 -11.15 0.77 -4.26
CA ALA A 180 -12.28 1.18 -5.09
C ALA A 180 -13.43 1.76 -4.24
N ARG A 181 -13.72 1.14 -3.08
CA ARG A 181 -14.70 1.68 -2.13
C ARG A 181 -14.32 3.09 -1.66
N GLY A 182 -13.05 3.33 -1.38
CA GLY A 182 -12.52 4.65 -1.05
C GLY A 182 -12.70 5.67 -2.17
N ALA A 183 -12.31 5.31 -3.39
CA ALA A 183 -12.44 6.15 -4.57
C ALA A 183 -13.90 6.53 -4.86
N VAL A 184 -14.81 5.55 -4.86
CA VAL A 184 -16.26 5.80 -5.01
C VAL A 184 -16.78 6.73 -3.93
N THR A 185 -16.35 6.53 -2.68
CA THR A 185 -16.77 7.38 -1.56
C THR A 185 -16.34 8.83 -1.78
N ALA A 186 -15.08 9.06 -2.19
CA ALA A 186 -14.59 10.40 -2.52
C ALA A 186 -15.32 11.03 -3.71
N LEU A 187 -15.48 10.29 -4.82
CA LEU A 187 -16.20 10.77 -6.00
C LEU A 187 -17.61 11.26 -5.63
N ARG A 188 -18.38 10.45 -4.90
CA ARG A 188 -19.75 10.81 -4.50
C ARG A 188 -19.80 11.94 -3.47
N ALA A 189 -18.83 12.00 -2.55
CA ALA A 189 -18.72 13.10 -1.59
C ALA A 189 -18.43 14.45 -2.26
N HIS A 190 -17.85 14.42 -3.47
CA HIS A 190 -17.58 15.57 -4.31
C HIS A 190 -18.59 15.75 -5.46
N GLY A 191 -19.80 15.20 -5.34
CA GLY A 191 -20.91 15.44 -6.29
C GLY A 191 -20.89 14.60 -7.57
N ILE A 192 -19.94 13.67 -7.70
CA ILE A 192 -19.81 12.79 -8.87
C ILE A 192 -20.60 11.50 -8.58
N HIS A 193 -21.85 11.47 -9.06
CA HIS A 193 -22.78 10.38 -8.75
C HIS A 193 -22.92 9.34 -9.86
N ASP A 194 -22.57 9.68 -11.09
CA ASP A 194 -22.51 8.75 -12.21
C ASP A 194 -21.20 7.97 -12.13
N VAL A 195 -21.21 6.87 -11.39
CA VAL A 195 -20.02 6.06 -11.09
C VAL A 195 -20.28 4.59 -11.42
N ARG A 196 -19.51 4.07 -12.37
CA ARG A 196 -19.49 2.65 -12.74
C ARG A 196 -18.26 1.97 -12.11
N VAL A 197 -18.40 0.74 -11.63
CA VAL A 197 -17.29 -0.05 -11.07
C VAL A 197 -17.08 -1.30 -11.91
N LEU A 198 -15.88 -1.46 -12.47
CA LEU A 198 -15.49 -2.62 -13.26
C LEU A 198 -14.89 -3.71 -12.37
N THR A 199 -15.28 -4.96 -12.59
CA THR A 199 -14.71 -6.12 -11.88
C THR A 199 -14.57 -7.33 -12.79
N SER A 200 -13.43 -8.01 -12.70
CA SER A 200 -13.17 -9.31 -13.33
C SER A 200 -13.55 -10.50 -12.44
N ARG A 201 -13.90 -10.23 -11.17
CA ARG A 201 -14.44 -11.24 -10.26
C ARG A 201 -15.95 -11.30 -10.43
N ALA A 202 -16.50 -12.51 -10.39
CA ALA A 202 -17.94 -12.72 -10.35
C ALA A 202 -18.58 -11.83 -9.28
N VAL A 203 -19.61 -11.06 -9.65
CA VAL A 203 -20.31 -10.13 -8.73
C VAL A 203 -20.77 -10.83 -7.44
N ALA A 204 -21.10 -12.13 -7.50
CA ALA A 204 -21.50 -12.91 -6.32
C ALA A 204 -20.32 -13.26 -5.37
N ALA A 205 -19.08 -13.22 -5.83
CA ALA A 205 -17.87 -13.49 -5.03
C ALA A 205 -17.33 -12.23 -4.33
N VAL A 206 -18.06 -11.13 -4.44
CA VAL A 206 -17.77 -9.86 -3.81
C VAL A 206 -18.19 -9.92 -2.33
N ALA A 207 -17.21 -10.02 -1.43
CA ALA A 207 -17.45 -10.16 0.01
C ALA A 207 -18.08 -8.91 0.67
N SER A 208 -18.09 -7.76 -0.01
CA SER A 208 -18.65 -6.50 0.52
C SER A 208 -19.05 -5.57 -0.63
N PRO A 209 -20.29 -5.70 -1.15
CA PRO A 209 -20.74 -4.90 -2.29
C PRO A 209 -20.82 -3.41 -1.95
N ILE A 210 -20.41 -2.55 -2.89
CA ILE A 210 -20.61 -1.10 -2.80
C ILE A 210 -22.08 -0.85 -3.18
N HIS A 211 -22.95 -0.71 -2.19
CA HIS A 211 -24.42 -0.73 -2.34
C HIS A 211 -25.04 0.40 -3.19
N ALA A 212 -24.23 1.28 -3.81
CA ALA A 212 -24.71 2.48 -4.49
C ALA A 212 -24.06 2.72 -5.87
N VAL A 213 -23.41 1.71 -6.45
CA VAL A 213 -22.76 1.81 -7.78
C VAL A 213 -23.23 0.70 -8.68
N ASP A 214 -23.21 0.99 -9.98
CA ASP A 214 -23.40 -0.02 -11.01
C ASP A 214 -22.13 -0.86 -11.15
N MET A 215 -22.26 -2.18 -10.95
CA MET A 215 -21.15 -3.12 -11.08
C MET A 215 -21.20 -3.77 -12.45
N VAL A 216 -20.18 -3.51 -13.25
CA VAL A 216 -20.08 -4.03 -14.62
C VAL A 216 -18.94 -5.05 -14.67
N GLN A 217 -19.22 -6.21 -15.25
CA GLN A 217 -18.20 -7.24 -15.44
C GLN A 217 -17.30 -6.87 -16.61
N PHE A 218 -16.01 -7.17 -16.51
CA PHE A 218 -15.10 -7.15 -17.65
C PHE A 218 -14.26 -8.42 -17.65
N ASP A 219 -13.96 -8.90 -18.86
CA ASP A 219 -13.11 -10.06 -19.07
C ASP A 219 -11.84 -9.63 -19.80
N HIS A 220 -10.80 -10.45 -19.63
CA HIS A 220 -9.58 -10.35 -20.40
C HIS A 220 -9.41 -11.65 -21.17
N ASP A 221 -9.12 -11.56 -22.47
CA ASP A 221 -8.69 -12.74 -23.20
C ASP A 221 -7.32 -13.20 -22.68
N GLY A 222 -7.11 -14.52 -22.57
CA GLY A 222 -5.88 -15.09 -22.00
C GLY A 222 -4.59 -14.80 -22.79
N GLY A 223 -4.64 -13.88 -23.76
CA GLY A 223 -3.56 -13.44 -24.63
C GLY A 223 -3.05 -12.02 -24.38
N GLY A 224 -3.57 -11.28 -23.41
CA GLY A 224 -2.94 -10.02 -22.95
C GLY A 224 -3.41 -8.74 -23.65
N ASP A 225 -4.18 -8.83 -24.73
CA ASP A 225 -4.31 -7.72 -25.68
C ASP A 225 -5.72 -7.13 -25.82
N LEU A 226 -6.80 -7.83 -25.44
CA LEU A 226 -8.17 -7.35 -25.58
C LEU A 226 -8.99 -7.59 -24.29
N SER A 227 -9.12 -6.54 -23.49
CA SER A 227 -10.12 -6.48 -22.43
C SER A 227 -11.47 -6.06 -22.99
N GLU A 228 -12.55 -6.73 -22.59
CA GLU A 228 -13.92 -6.39 -22.98
C GLU A 228 -14.81 -6.18 -21.76
N VAL A 229 -15.65 -5.16 -21.80
CA VAL A 229 -16.69 -4.90 -20.80
C VAL A 229 -17.98 -5.56 -21.27
N ILE A 230 -18.65 -6.26 -20.36
CA ILE A 230 -19.94 -6.92 -20.60
C ILE A 230 -21.05 -5.94 -20.23
N THR A 231 -21.69 -5.33 -21.24
CA THR A 231 -22.83 -4.42 -21.06
C THR A 231 -24.14 -5.13 -21.39
N GLU A 232 -25.27 -4.45 -21.13
CA GLU A 232 -26.60 -4.96 -21.52
C GLU A 232 -26.73 -5.14 -23.05
N ASP A 233 -26.02 -4.32 -23.84
CA ASP A 233 -26.05 -4.33 -25.30
C ASP A 233 -25.00 -5.26 -25.94
N GLY A 234 -24.16 -5.91 -25.12
CA GLY A 234 -23.15 -6.87 -25.55
C GLY A 234 -21.74 -6.57 -25.04
N ARG A 235 -20.74 -7.22 -25.65
CA ARG A 235 -19.33 -7.01 -25.33
C ARG A 235 -18.81 -5.77 -26.07
N VAL A 236 -18.18 -4.87 -25.34
CA VAL A 236 -17.53 -3.68 -25.91
C VAL A 236 -16.06 -3.63 -25.50
N PRO A 237 -15.15 -3.13 -26.35
CA PRO A 237 -13.75 -3.00 -25.97
C PRO A 237 -13.57 -2.07 -24.76
N LEU A 238 -12.68 -2.43 -23.84
CA LEU A 238 -12.46 -1.69 -22.59
C LEU A 238 -12.03 -0.24 -22.82
N ALA A 239 -11.09 -0.01 -23.73
CA ALA A 239 -10.53 1.34 -23.94
C ALA A 239 -11.59 2.39 -24.35
N PRO A 240 -12.43 2.16 -25.39
CA PRO A 240 -13.58 3.01 -25.69
C PRO A 240 -14.54 3.20 -24.51
N PHE A 241 -14.85 2.13 -23.76
CA PHE A 241 -15.73 2.22 -22.60
C PHE A 241 -15.15 3.13 -21.51
N LEU A 242 -13.84 3.06 -21.25
CA LEU A 242 -13.16 3.94 -20.30
C LEU A 242 -13.20 5.40 -20.81
N ALA A 243 -12.97 5.62 -22.10
CA ALA A 243 -12.93 6.95 -22.74
C ALA A 243 -14.25 7.72 -22.71
N GLU A 244 -15.39 7.03 -22.52
CA GLU A 244 -16.71 7.66 -22.31
C GLU A 244 -16.84 8.40 -20.97
N ASN A 245 -15.88 8.22 -20.04
CA ASN A 245 -15.92 8.79 -18.71
C ASN A 245 -14.94 9.96 -18.56
N ASP A 246 -15.32 10.92 -17.74
CA ASP A 246 -14.44 12.06 -17.44
C ASP A 246 -13.29 11.67 -16.52
N ILE A 247 -13.53 10.68 -15.64
CA ILE A 247 -12.56 10.23 -14.66
C ILE A 247 -12.44 8.70 -14.72
N VAL A 248 -11.22 8.21 -14.84
CA VAL A 248 -10.89 6.78 -14.71
C VAL A 248 -10.06 6.61 -13.45
N VAL A 249 -10.46 5.73 -12.54
CA VAL A 249 -9.69 5.41 -11.33
C VAL A 249 -9.25 3.95 -11.36
N ASN A 250 -7.95 3.69 -11.46
CA ASN A 250 -7.41 2.34 -11.30
C ASN A 250 -7.23 2.02 -9.81
N CYS A 251 -7.89 0.96 -9.36
CA CYS A 251 -7.86 0.45 -7.98
C CYS A 251 -7.55 -1.06 -7.93
N THR A 252 -7.00 -1.62 -9.01
CA THR A 252 -6.72 -3.04 -9.11
C THR A 252 -5.27 -3.32 -8.77
N LEU A 253 -5.05 -4.01 -7.65
CA LEU A 253 -3.78 -4.65 -7.37
C LEU A 253 -3.64 -5.86 -8.32
N GLN A 254 -2.72 -5.76 -9.26
CA GLN A 254 -2.47 -6.81 -10.26
C GLN A 254 -1.41 -7.80 -9.76
N ASP A 255 -1.35 -8.97 -10.38
CA ASP A 255 -0.20 -9.88 -10.21
C ASP A 255 0.97 -9.34 -11.04
N PRO A 256 2.10 -8.96 -10.41
CA PRO A 256 3.26 -8.46 -11.15
C PRO A 256 3.81 -9.44 -12.20
N ASN A 257 3.54 -10.74 -12.05
CA ASN A 257 3.98 -11.78 -12.98
C ASN A 257 2.98 -12.05 -14.12
N ALA A 258 1.79 -11.44 -14.06
CA ALA A 258 0.75 -11.54 -15.08
C ALA A 258 0.00 -10.20 -15.24
N PRO A 259 0.71 -9.13 -15.66
CA PRO A 259 0.12 -7.80 -15.74
C PRO A 259 -0.90 -7.70 -16.88
N LEU A 260 -1.98 -6.98 -16.62
CA LEU A 260 -3.03 -6.60 -17.55
C LEU A 260 -2.81 -5.17 -18.03
N MET A 261 -3.01 -4.95 -19.32
CA MET A 261 -3.01 -3.62 -19.92
C MET A 261 -4.44 -3.14 -20.16
N TYR A 262 -4.85 -2.06 -19.50
CA TYR A 262 -6.18 -1.46 -19.65
C TYR A 262 -6.23 -0.42 -20.77
N LEU A 263 -5.21 0.45 -20.84
CA LEU A 263 -5.08 1.46 -21.89
C LEU A 263 -3.64 1.53 -22.41
N ARG A 264 -3.52 1.83 -23.70
CA ARG A 264 -2.27 2.16 -24.38
C ARG A 264 -2.30 3.61 -24.85
N THR A 265 -1.15 4.22 -25.09
CA THR A 265 -1.07 5.63 -25.50
C THR A 265 -1.93 5.95 -26.74
N ALA A 266 -2.11 4.97 -27.64
CA ALA A 266 -2.95 5.10 -28.83
C ALA A 266 -4.46 5.30 -28.51
N ASP A 267 -4.93 4.79 -27.36
CA ASP A 267 -6.33 4.86 -26.94
C ASP A 267 -6.72 6.26 -26.44
N LEU A 268 -5.74 7.10 -26.09
CA LEU A 268 -5.98 8.43 -25.52
C LEU A 268 -6.70 9.38 -26.47
N THR A 269 -6.63 9.14 -27.78
CA THR A 269 -7.33 9.95 -28.78
C THR A 269 -8.85 9.89 -28.68
N ALA A 270 -9.39 8.85 -28.02
CA ALA A 270 -10.82 8.71 -27.77
C ALA A 270 -11.32 9.49 -26.54
N PHE A 271 -10.40 9.91 -25.65
CA PHE A 271 -10.76 10.59 -24.41
C PHE A 271 -11.13 12.05 -24.65
N THR A 272 -12.02 12.56 -23.80
CA THR A 272 -12.33 13.99 -23.80
C THR A 272 -11.12 14.78 -23.28
N PRO A 273 -10.72 15.89 -23.94
CA PRO A 273 -9.67 16.77 -23.42
C PRO A 273 -9.90 17.18 -21.97
N GLY A 274 -8.89 17.01 -21.13
CA GLY A 274 -8.96 17.30 -19.69
C GLY A 274 -9.48 16.16 -18.83
N SER A 275 -9.79 14.98 -19.39
CA SER A 275 -10.09 13.78 -18.59
C SER A 275 -8.97 13.48 -17.59
N ILE A 276 -9.36 12.88 -16.47
CA ILE A 276 -8.47 12.58 -15.35
C ILE A 276 -8.32 11.06 -15.22
N ILE A 277 -7.09 10.57 -15.23
CA ILE A 277 -6.75 9.19 -14.91
C ILE A 277 -6.05 9.20 -13.55
N VAL A 278 -6.65 8.53 -12.57
CA VAL A 278 -6.14 8.39 -11.21
C VAL A 278 -5.68 6.96 -11.02
N ASP A 279 -4.37 6.72 -11.09
CA ASP A 279 -3.79 5.41 -10.86
C ASP A 279 -3.38 5.22 -9.41
N VAL A 280 -4.27 4.65 -8.61
CA VAL A 280 -4.02 4.38 -7.18
C VAL A 280 -3.15 3.12 -7.01
N SER A 281 -3.16 2.22 -7.98
CA SER A 281 -2.43 0.96 -7.97
C SER A 281 -1.35 0.96 -9.06
N CYS A 282 -0.62 2.08 -9.12
CA CYS A 282 0.38 2.33 -10.15
C CYS A 282 1.63 1.47 -9.91
N ASP A 283 1.92 0.62 -10.88
CA ASP A 283 3.17 -0.11 -11.04
C ASP A 283 3.62 0.05 -12.49
N GLU A 284 4.92 0.30 -12.72
CA GLU A 284 5.45 0.45 -14.08
C GLU A 284 5.18 -0.81 -14.91
N GLY A 285 4.64 -0.62 -16.12
CA GLY A 285 4.31 -1.72 -17.03
C GLY A 285 2.99 -2.44 -16.72
N MET A 286 2.17 -1.94 -15.80
CA MET A 286 0.86 -2.52 -15.46
C MET A 286 -0.26 -1.49 -15.62
N GLY A 287 -1.42 -1.92 -16.09
CA GLY A 287 -2.62 -1.09 -16.25
C GLY A 287 -2.52 -0.09 -17.41
N PHE A 288 -1.44 0.67 -17.50
CA PHE A 288 -1.20 1.69 -18.52
C PHE A 288 0.23 1.61 -19.05
N ASP A 289 0.41 1.75 -20.37
CA ASP A 289 1.76 1.64 -20.98
C ASP A 289 2.69 2.81 -20.62
N TRP A 290 2.12 3.91 -20.11
CA TRP A 290 2.83 5.07 -19.57
C TRP A 290 2.86 5.10 -18.03
N ALA A 291 2.39 4.04 -17.35
CA ALA A 291 2.29 4.02 -15.88
C ALA A 291 3.64 4.34 -15.23
N LEU A 292 3.65 5.41 -14.43
CA LEU A 292 4.83 5.89 -13.73
C LEU A 292 4.40 6.47 -12.36
N PRO A 293 4.93 5.94 -11.24
CA PRO A 293 4.65 6.49 -9.91
C PRO A 293 5.10 7.95 -9.80
N THR A 294 4.25 8.79 -9.22
CA THR A 294 4.53 10.22 -8.99
C THR A 294 4.79 10.52 -7.51
N SER A 295 5.19 11.76 -7.21
CA SER A 295 5.48 12.23 -5.84
C SER A 295 4.49 13.33 -5.43
N PHE A 296 4.43 13.68 -4.14
CA PHE A 296 3.64 14.85 -3.73
C PHE A 296 4.16 16.18 -4.30
N ALA A 297 5.44 16.27 -4.64
CA ALA A 297 6.04 17.45 -5.28
C ALA A 297 5.62 17.60 -6.75
N GLU A 298 5.49 16.49 -7.46
CA GLU A 298 5.08 16.42 -8.86
C GLU A 298 3.97 15.37 -9.03
N PRO A 299 2.75 15.60 -8.50
CA PRO A 299 1.75 14.56 -8.32
C PRO A 299 1.04 14.12 -9.59
N MET A 300 1.12 14.94 -10.64
CA MET A 300 0.36 14.78 -11.86
C MET A 300 1.16 15.27 -13.06
N PHE A 301 1.08 14.56 -14.18
CA PHE A 301 1.61 15.00 -15.47
C PHE A 301 0.60 14.78 -16.59
N THR A 302 0.79 15.46 -17.72
CA THR A 302 -0.05 15.29 -18.89
C THR A 302 0.45 14.11 -19.74
N VAL A 303 -0.46 13.21 -20.11
CA VAL A 303 -0.22 12.12 -21.05
C VAL A 303 -0.96 12.41 -22.36
N GLY A 304 -0.32 12.10 -23.49
CA GLY A 304 -0.83 12.48 -24.80
C GLY A 304 -0.83 14.01 -24.93
N GLU A 305 -1.92 14.58 -25.43
CA GLU A 305 -2.03 16.04 -25.62
C GLU A 305 -2.65 16.78 -24.43
N ASN A 306 -3.54 16.13 -23.67
CA ASN A 306 -4.44 16.83 -22.73
C ASN A 306 -5.07 15.96 -21.63
N ILE A 307 -4.53 14.76 -21.37
CA ILE A 307 -5.07 13.87 -20.33
C ILE A 307 -4.25 14.03 -19.05
N ASN A 308 -4.92 14.26 -17.93
CA ASN A 308 -4.27 14.45 -16.63
C ASN A 308 -4.06 13.08 -15.96
N TYR A 309 -2.81 12.70 -15.68
CA TYR A 309 -2.49 11.43 -15.03
C TYR A 309 -1.90 11.64 -13.64
N TYR A 310 -2.57 11.09 -12.63
CA TYR A 310 -2.18 11.14 -11.21
C TYR A 310 -1.78 9.75 -10.72
N ALA A 311 -0.64 9.61 -10.04
CA ALA A 311 -0.14 8.31 -9.58
C ALA A 311 0.72 8.37 -8.31
N VAL A 312 0.34 9.16 -7.31
CA VAL A 312 1.13 9.29 -6.06
C VAL A 312 1.10 7.97 -5.29
N ASP A 313 2.28 7.38 -5.06
CA ASP A 313 2.46 6.00 -4.57
C ASP A 313 2.11 5.76 -3.09
N HIS A 314 1.97 6.83 -2.31
CA HIS A 314 1.62 6.78 -0.88
C HIS A 314 0.56 7.83 -0.54
N SER A 315 -0.46 7.92 -1.39
CA SER A 315 -1.54 8.91 -1.30
C SER A 315 -2.25 9.02 0.07
N PRO A 316 -2.35 7.99 0.94
CA PRO A 316 -2.89 8.18 2.29
C PRO A 316 -2.14 9.21 3.14
N SER A 317 -0.87 9.53 2.81
CA SER A 317 -0.12 10.59 3.48
C SER A 317 -0.75 11.98 3.29
N TYR A 318 -1.57 12.17 2.25
CA TYR A 318 -2.36 13.40 2.07
C TYR A 318 -3.33 13.64 3.24
N LEU A 319 -3.85 12.57 3.84
CA LEU A 319 -4.71 12.57 5.02
C LEU A 319 -4.00 11.86 6.20
N TRP A 320 -2.74 12.21 6.42
CA TRP A 320 -1.81 11.47 7.29
C TRP A 320 -2.33 11.20 8.70
N ASN A 321 -3.09 12.13 9.31
CA ASN A 321 -3.60 11.94 10.67
C ASN A 321 -4.62 10.79 10.72
N SER A 322 -5.62 10.85 9.84
CA SER A 322 -6.61 9.77 9.68
C SER A 322 -5.96 8.45 9.28
N ALA A 323 -4.98 8.49 8.37
CA ALA A 323 -4.26 7.29 7.98
C ALA A 323 -3.46 6.68 9.16
N SER A 324 -2.76 7.50 9.94
CA SER A 324 -2.01 7.04 11.13
C SER A 324 -2.93 6.43 12.19
N TRP A 325 -4.13 6.99 12.36
CA TRP A 325 -5.15 6.44 13.25
C TRP A 325 -5.53 5.02 12.83
N GLU A 326 -5.94 4.84 11.57
CA GLU A 326 -6.37 3.55 11.04
C GLU A 326 -5.25 2.51 10.96
N ILE A 327 -4.02 2.94 10.63
CA ILE A 327 -2.83 2.08 10.67
C ILE A 327 -2.59 1.59 12.10
N SER A 328 -2.67 2.49 13.08
CA SER A 328 -2.49 2.15 14.49
C SER A 328 -3.57 1.19 14.99
N GLU A 329 -4.86 1.42 14.68
CA GLU A 329 -5.96 0.50 15.00
C GLU A 329 -5.69 -0.92 14.45
N ALA A 330 -5.19 -1.01 13.23
CA ALA A 330 -4.88 -2.28 12.58
C ALA A 330 -3.69 -3.01 13.22
N LEU A 331 -2.72 -2.27 13.78
CA LEU A 331 -1.49 -2.82 14.35
C LEU A 331 -1.60 -3.24 15.81
N LEU A 332 -2.38 -2.51 16.62
CA LEU A 332 -2.50 -2.75 18.07
C LEU A 332 -2.74 -4.23 18.43
N PRO A 333 -3.62 -5.00 17.74
CA PRO A 333 -3.85 -6.41 18.06
C PRO A 333 -2.63 -7.32 17.86
N PHE A 334 -1.63 -6.88 17.10
CA PHE A 334 -0.46 -7.70 16.74
C PHE A 334 0.79 -7.33 17.54
N ILE A 335 0.77 -6.27 18.33
CA ILE A 335 1.94 -5.80 19.11
C ILE A 335 2.49 -6.93 19.99
N ASP A 336 1.67 -7.56 20.82
CA ASP A 336 2.09 -8.67 21.72
C ASP A 336 2.73 -9.82 20.93
N THR A 337 2.11 -10.23 19.83
CA THR A 337 2.65 -11.31 18.98
C THR A 337 4.01 -10.93 18.40
N VAL A 338 4.14 -9.72 17.86
CA VAL A 338 5.36 -9.28 17.19
C VAL A 338 6.51 -9.13 18.20
N VAL A 339 6.27 -8.50 19.35
CA VAL A 339 7.31 -8.34 20.38
C VAL A 339 7.64 -9.65 21.09
N ALA A 340 6.75 -10.65 21.11
CA ALA A 340 7.05 -11.97 21.67
C ALA A 340 8.04 -12.81 20.83
N GLY A 341 8.31 -12.42 19.58
CA GLY A 341 9.37 -13.00 18.75
C GLY A 341 8.97 -14.25 17.94
N PRO A 342 9.96 -14.94 17.33
CA PRO A 342 9.74 -15.95 16.28
C PRO A 342 8.77 -17.08 16.63
N ASP A 343 8.80 -17.59 17.86
CA ASP A 343 7.88 -18.66 18.30
C ASP A 343 6.42 -18.19 18.28
N ALA A 344 6.16 -16.93 18.67
CA ALA A 344 4.83 -16.34 18.61
C ALA A 344 4.40 -16.02 17.17
N TRP A 345 5.35 -15.58 16.33
CA TRP A 345 5.09 -15.35 14.90
C TRP A 345 4.64 -16.62 14.20
N ALA A 346 5.31 -17.75 14.47
CA ALA A 346 4.96 -19.05 13.90
C ALA A 346 3.57 -19.56 14.35
N GLY A 347 3.09 -19.12 15.52
CA GLY A 347 1.76 -19.43 16.05
C GLY A 347 0.64 -18.50 15.57
N ASN A 348 0.97 -17.40 14.87
CA ASN A 348 0.00 -16.44 14.37
C ASN A 348 -0.01 -16.45 12.83
N GLU A 349 -1.07 -16.99 12.23
CA GLU A 349 -1.17 -17.20 10.78
C GLU A 349 -1.02 -15.90 9.98
N THR A 350 -1.52 -14.76 10.48
CA THR A 350 -1.37 -13.46 9.83
C THR A 350 0.10 -13.02 9.79
N ILE A 351 0.81 -13.11 10.92
CA ILE A 351 2.23 -12.70 10.99
C ILE A 351 3.12 -13.70 10.24
N GLN A 352 2.91 -15.00 10.43
CA GLN A 352 3.69 -16.04 9.77
C GLN A 352 3.68 -15.89 8.24
N ARG A 353 2.50 -15.65 7.65
CA ARG A 353 2.34 -15.47 6.20
C ARG A 353 2.84 -14.12 5.71
N ALA A 354 2.91 -13.12 6.58
CA ALA A 354 3.41 -11.80 6.27
C ALA A 354 4.95 -11.69 6.28
N ILE A 355 5.67 -12.71 6.75
CA ILE A 355 7.13 -12.73 6.69
C ILE A 355 7.57 -13.02 5.26
N GLU A 356 8.07 -12.01 4.57
CA GLU A 356 8.55 -12.14 3.19
C GLU A 356 10.00 -12.63 3.11
N ILE A 357 10.83 -12.16 4.04
CA ILE A 357 12.24 -12.52 4.18
C ILE A 357 12.51 -12.77 5.66
N GLN A 358 13.20 -13.85 5.98
CA GLN A 358 13.57 -14.20 7.36
C GLN A 358 15.06 -14.53 7.43
N ASP A 359 15.79 -13.79 8.26
CA ASP A 359 17.24 -13.93 8.42
C ASP A 359 18.00 -13.88 7.08
N GLY A 360 17.52 -13.03 6.16
CA GLY A 360 18.03 -12.90 4.78
C GLY A 360 17.60 -13.99 3.80
N VAL A 361 16.82 -14.99 4.24
CA VAL A 361 16.28 -16.04 3.38
C VAL A 361 14.89 -15.65 2.89
N ILE A 362 14.70 -15.63 1.56
CA ILE A 362 13.41 -15.31 0.95
C ILE A 362 12.40 -16.42 1.27
N ARG A 363 11.24 -16.02 1.78
CA ARG A 363 10.08 -16.87 2.11
C ARG A 363 8.95 -16.69 1.11
N ASN A 364 8.73 -15.47 0.62
CA ASN A 364 7.77 -15.18 -0.44
C ASN A 364 8.36 -15.56 -1.81
N THR A 365 7.86 -16.63 -2.42
CA THR A 365 8.35 -17.11 -3.73
C THR A 365 8.09 -16.13 -4.87
N ALA A 366 7.10 -15.24 -4.75
CA ALA A 366 6.85 -14.21 -5.76
C ALA A 366 8.06 -13.28 -5.94
N ILE A 367 8.87 -13.06 -4.89
CA ILE A 367 10.13 -12.30 -4.98
C ILE A 367 11.13 -13.06 -5.87
N LEU A 368 11.22 -14.38 -5.72
CA LEU A 368 12.12 -15.21 -6.52
C LEU A 368 11.73 -15.17 -7.99
N ASP A 369 10.44 -15.33 -8.27
CA ASP A 369 9.90 -15.39 -9.62
C ASP A 369 10.05 -14.04 -10.33
N PHE A 370 9.59 -12.96 -9.69
CA PHE A 370 9.58 -11.61 -10.25
C PHE A 370 11.00 -11.03 -10.44
N GLN A 371 11.90 -11.27 -9.48
CA GLN A 371 13.27 -10.75 -9.55
C GLN A 371 14.26 -11.74 -10.18
N HIS A 372 13.80 -12.92 -10.60
CA HIS A 372 14.60 -14.00 -11.17
C HIS A 372 15.78 -14.43 -10.29
N ARG A 373 15.51 -14.72 -9.01
CA ARG A 373 16.52 -15.11 -8.02
C ARG A 373 16.59 -16.63 -7.82
N ASP A 374 17.78 -17.16 -7.52
CA ASP A 374 17.94 -18.57 -7.09
C ASP A 374 17.16 -18.80 -5.78
N ALA A 375 16.48 -19.94 -5.68
CA ALA A 375 15.80 -20.36 -4.45
C ALA A 375 16.77 -20.63 -3.30
N ARG A 376 18.05 -20.91 -3.59
CA ARG A 376 19.08 -21.12 -2.58
C ARG A 376 19.72 -19.80 -2.18
N TYR A 377 19.83 -19.58 -0.86
CA TYR A 377 20.63 -18.50 -0.29
C TYR A 377 22.06 -18.53 -0.87
N PRO A 378 22.63 -17.39 -1.31
CA PRO A 378 22.21 -16.01 -1.05
C PRO A 378 21.27 -15.40 -2.10
N HIS A 379 20.44 -16.21 -2.78
CA HIS A 379 19.40 -15.73 -3.70
C HIS A 379 19.94 -14.82 -4.83
N LEU A 380 21.04 -15.27 -5.46
CA LEU A 380 21.68 -14.56 -6.56
C LEU A 380 20.68 -14.34 -7.71
N VAL A 381 20.71 -13.15 -8.30
CA VAL A 381 19.91 -12.82 -9.50
C VAL A 381 20.51 -13.55 -10.71
N ALA A 382 19.67 -14.29 -11.43
CA ALA A 382 20.09 -15.00 -12.63
C ALA A 382 20.66 -14.03 -13.67
N GLY A 383 21.88 -14.31 -14.15
CA GLY A 383 22.55 -13.48 -15.16
C GLY A 383 23.35 -12.28 -14.62
N ALA A 384 23.35 -12.04 -13.31
CA ALA A 384 24.34 -11.15 -12.70
C ALA A 384 25.73 -11.81 -12.82
N ARG A 385 26.50 -11.42 -13.83
CA ARG A 385 27.91 -11.81 -13.93
C ARG A 385 28.59 -11.35 -12.64
N GLN A 386 29.26 -12.28 -11.97
CA GLN A 386 30.22 -11.97 -10.93
C GLN A 386 31.37 -11.21 -11.60
N ASP A 387 31.32 -9.89 -11.55
CA ASP A 387 32.54 -9.10 -11.69
C ASP A 387 33.31 -9.30 -10.38
N ALA A 388 34.41 -10.04 -10.52
CA ALA A 388 35.32 -10.47 -9.46
C ALA A 388 36.20 -9.33 -8.93
#